data_AF-A0A5C6EY07-F1
#
_entry.id   AF-A0A5C6EY07-F1
#
_cell.length_a   1.000
_cell.length_b   1.000
_cell.length_c   1.000
_cell.angle_alpha   90.00
_cell.angle_beta   90.00
_cell.angle_gamma   90.00
#
_symmetry.space_group_name_H-M   'P 1'
#
loop_
_entity.id
_entity.type
_entity.pdbx_description
1 polymer ?
#
loop_
_entity_poly.entity_id
_entity_poly.type
_entity_poly.pdbx_seq_one_letter_code
_entity_poly.pdbx_strand_id
1 'polypeptide(L)'
;MSRTDRTISTSEVHRVINNGGLIEDYQEDARRHSCLILGYGDSERVIHVVCSPKEDYLAIITAYLPDREQWEDNLKKEEKEMKCIYCQGEMVRKTAPFHIDRKGYHLLFDAIPAWVCNQCGEPYFEEAEVDAIQEVLRKIDQETEKLIVAN
;
A
#
# COMPACT_ATOMS: atom_id res chain seq x y z
N MET A 1 -9.58 17.61 -28.95
CA MET A 1 -9.82 16.17 -28.71
C MET A 1 -11.14 15.79 -29.36
N SER A 2 -11.14 14.78 -30.24
CA SER A 2 -12.36 14.31 -30.93
C SER A 2 -13.32 13.66 -29.93
N ARG A 3 -14.64 13.79 -30.14
CA ARG A 3 -15.67 13.19 -29.26
C ARG A 3 -15.54 11.67 -29.11
N THR A 4 -14.90 10.98 -30.06
CA THR A 4 -14.67 9.53 -30.06
C THR A 4 -13.59 9.09 -29.06
N ASP A 5 -12.70 10.00 -28.65
CA ASP A 5 -11.54 9.70 -27.78
C ASP A 5 -11.93 9.50 -26.30
N ARG A 6 -13.19 9.82 -25.97
CA ARG A 6 -13.76 9.68 -24.60
C ARG A 6 -14.65 8.45 -24.44
N THR A 7 -14.88 7.68 -25.50
CA THR A 7 -15.70 6.47 -25.42
C THR A 7 -14.88 5.35 -24.76
N ILE A 8 -15.39 4.79 -23.67
CA ILE A 8 -14.79 3.64 -22.99
C ILE A 8 -15.50 2.37 -23.48
N SER A 9 -14.73 1.42 -23.99
CA SER A 9 -15.25 0.15 -24.46
C SER A 9 -15.49 -0.84 -23.31
N THR A 10 -16.37 -1.82 -23.53
CA THR A 10 -16.61 -2.91 -22.57
C THR A 10 -15.36 -3.77 -22.34
N SER A 11 -14.52 -3.95 -23.37
CA SER A 11 -13.23 -4.64 -23.26
C SER A 11 -12.27 -3.91 -22.33
N GLU A 12 -12.24 -2.58 -22.36
CA GLU A 12 -11.42 -1.80 -21.44
C GLU A 12 -11.94 -1.87 -20.01
N VAL A 13 -13.26 -1.82 -19.81
CA VAL A 13 -13.84 -2.04 -18.48
C VAL A 13 -13.43 -3.41 -17.95
N HIS A 14 -13.56 -4.48 -18.74
CA HIS A 14 -13.11 -5.81 -18.32
C HIS A 14 -11.61 -5.87 -18.02
N ARG A 15 -10.77 -5.18 -18.81
CA ARG A 15 -9.33 -5.11 -18.56
C ARG A 15 -9.05 -4.44 -17.22
N VAL A 16 -9.73 -3.33 -16.91
CA VAL A 16 -9.60 -2.61 -15.63
C VAL A 16 -10.09 -3.48 -14.47
N ILE A 17 -11.22 -4.16 -14.61
CA ILE A 17 -11.72 -5.05 -13.54
C ILE A 17 -10.75 -6.21 -13.24
N ASN A 18 -10.14 -6.81 -14.27
CA ASN A 18 -9.28 -7.98 -14.10
C ASN A 18 -7.83 -7.65 -13.73
N ASN A 19 -7.32 -6.47 -14.10
CA ASN A 19 -5.90 -6.11 -13.95
C ASN A 19 -5.67 -4.78 -13.21
N GLY A 20 -6.74 -4.05 -12.89
CA GLY A 20 -6.66 -2.77 -12.18
C GLY A 20 -6.49 -2.96 -10.68
N GLY A 21 -6.04 -1.90 -10.01
CA GLY A 21 -5.93 -1.83 -8.56
C GLY A 21 -7.19 -1.24 -7.93
N LEU A 22 -7.68 -1.86 -6.87
CA LEU A 22 -8.68 -1.23 -5.99
C LEU A 22 -8.02 -0.05 -5.28
N ILE A 23 -8.52 1.16 -5.50
CA ILE A 23 -7.96 2.38 -4.90
C ILE A 23 -8.86 2.99 -3.83
N GLU A 24 -10.17 2.72 -3.86
CA GLU A 24 -11.09 3.11 -2.78
C GLU A 24 -12.10 1.98 -2.53
N ASP A 25 -12.37 1.67 -1.25
CA ASP A 25 -13.36 0.69 -0.83
C ASP A 25 -14.35 1.30 0.16
N TYR A 26 -15.55 1.63 -0.33
CA TYR A 26 -16.61 2.27 0.45
C TYR A 26 -17.52 1.20 1.05
N GLN A 27 -17.07 0.59 2.14
CA GLN A 27 -17.80 -0.49 2.83
C GLN A 27 -19.08 0.00 3.53
N GLU A 28 -19.12 1.26 3.99
CA GLU A 28 -20.20 1.81 4.84
C GLU A 28 -20.90 3.06 4.27
N ASP A 29 -21.07 3.20 2.94
CA ASP A 29 -21.94 4.28 2.43
C ASP A 29 -23.42 3.90 2.60
N ALA A 30 -24.25 4.90 2.94
CA ALA A 30 -25.71 4.81 3.08
C ALA A 30 -26.45 4.26 1.83
N ARG A 31 -25.72 4.04 0.73
CA ARG A 31 -26.19 3.60 -0.58
C ARG A 31 -25.79 2.18 -0.99
N ARG A 32 -25.08 1.43 -0.11
CA ARG A 32 -24.45 0.08 -0.30
C ARG A 32 -22.99 0.13 -0.73
N HIS A 33 -22.27 -0.94 -0.38
CA HIS A 33 -20.87 -1.19 -0.71
C HIS A 33 -20.52 -0.88 -2.16
N SER A 34 -19.55 0.01 -2.38
CA SER A 34 -19.00 0.31 -3.70
C SER A 34 -17.49 0.45 -3.67
N CYS A 35 -16.85 0.21 -4.81
CA CYS A 35 -15.41 0.18 -5.02
C CYS A 35 -15.03 1.10 -6.18
N LEU A 36 -13.87 1.75 -6.08
CA LEU A 36 -13.22 2.43 -7.19
C LEU A 36 -11.98 1.64 -7.61
N ILE A 37 -11.96 1.20 -8.86
CA ILE A 37 -10.83 0.49 -9.46
C ILE A 37 -10.15 1.41 -10.48
N LEU A 38 -8.84 1.56 -10.34
CA LEU A 38 -7.98 2.22 -11.31
C LEU A 38 -7.31 1.17 -12.20
N GLY A 39 -7.41 1.37 -13.50
CA GLY A 39 -6.67 0.55 -14.46
C GLY A 39 -6.38 1.31 -15.74
N TYR A 40 -5.82 0.57 -16.69
CA TYR A 40 -5.38 1.12 -17.98
C TYR A 40 -6.20 0.50 -19.10
N GLY A 41 -6.78 1.35 -19.94
CA GLY A 41 -7.43 0.98 -21.19
C GLY A 41 -6.44 0.80 -22.32
N ASP A 42 -6.95 0.88 -23.55
CA ASP A 42 -6.08 0.81 -24.72
C ASP A 42 -5.22 2.08 -24.82
N SER A 43 -4.00 1.94 -25.36
CA SER A 43 -3.00 3.02 -25.43
C SER A 43 -2.63 3.62 -24.06
N GLU A 44 -2.65 2.80 -22.99
CA GLU A 44 -2.25 3.18 -21.62
C GLU A 44 -3.07 4.34 -21.00
N ARG A 45 -4.26 4.63 -21.52
CA ARG A 45 -5.12 5.66 -20.94
C ARG A 45 -5.69 5.20 -19.60
N VAL A 46 -5.62 6.05 -18.59
CA VAL A 46 -6.16 5.76 -17.26
C VAL A 46 -7.68 5.72 -17.32
N ILE A 47 -8.28 4.69 -16.74
CA ILE A 47 -9.73 4.51 -16.60
C ILE A 47 -10.05 4.21 -15.15
N HIS A 48 -11.02 4.95 -14.63
CA HIS A 48 -11.65 4.68 -13.34
C HIS A 48 -12.95 3.93 -13.55
N VAL A 49 -13.12 2.83 -12.84
CA VAL A 49 -14.36 2.04 -12.84
C VAL A 49 -14.92 2.02 -11.43
N VAL A 50 -16.11 2.57 -11.25
CA VAL A 50 -16.87 2.44 -10.00
C VAL A 50 -17.74 1.19 -10.10
N CYS A 51 -17.56 0.30 -9.15
CA CYS A 51 -18.24 -0.98 -9.07
C CYS A 51 -18.96 -1.16 -7.74
N SER A 52 -19.88 -2.11 -7.67
CA SER A 52 -20.48 -2.55 -6.41
C SER A 52 -20.52 -4.08 -6.44
N PRO A 53 -19.75 -4.76 -5.57
CA PRO A 53 -19.80 -6.20 -5.49
C PRO A 53 -21.16 -6.65 -4.95
N LYS A 54 -21.68 -7.73 -5.55
CA LYS A 54 -22.87 -8.46 -5.12
C LYS A 54 -22.49 -9.93 -4.97
N GLU A 55 -23.35 -10.70 -4.33
CA GLU A 55 -23.12 -12.13 -4.08
C GLU A 55 -22.79 -12.90 -5.37
N ASP A 56 -23.50 -12.61 -6.47
CA ASP A 56 -23.37 -13.37 -7.72
C ASP A 56 -22.73 -12.60 -8.89
N TYR A 57 -22.50 -11.29 -8.76
CA TYR A 57 -22.00 -10.46 -9.85
C TYR A 57 -21.36 -9.15 -9.38
N LEU A 58 -20.60 -8.51 -10.27
CA LEU A 58 -20.06 -7.18 -10.06
C LEU A 58 -20.91 -6.16 -10.82
N ALA A 59 -21.63 -5.29 -10.09
CA ALA A 59 -22.40 -4.22 -10.71
C ALA A 59 -21.48 -3.06 -11.10
N ILE A 60 -21.34 -2.78 -12.40
CA ILE A 60 -20.61 -1.59 -12.87
C ILE A 60 -21.55 -0.39 -12.77
N ILE A 61 -21.20 0.59 -11.93
CA ILE A 61 -22.00 1.81 -11.73
C ILE A 61 -21.63 2.84 -12.81
N THR A 62 -20.33 3.11 -12.98
CA THR A 62 -19.83 4.03 -14.01
C THR A 62 -18.37 3.74 -14.36
N ALA A 63 -17.96 4.12 -15.57
CA ALA A 63 -16.56 4.13 -15.99
C ALA A 63 -16.25 5.49 -16.63
N TYR A 64 -15.13 6.11 -16.25
CA TYR A 64 -14.75 7.42 -16.76
C TYR A 64 -13.22 7.55 -16.86
N LEU A 65 -12.77 8.45 -17.74
CA LEU A 65 -11.38 8.89 -17.80
C LEU A 65 -11.20 9.97 -16.72
N PRO A 66 -10.37 9.75 -15.69
CA PRO A 66 -10.15 10.76 -14.66
C PRO A 66 -9.45 11.99 -15.26
N ASP A 67 -9.73 13.15 -14.69
CA ASP A 67 -8.92 14.34 -14.95
C ASP A 67 -7.60 14.19 -14.19
N ARG A 68 -6.48 14.17 -14.92
CA ARG A 68 -5.16 13.88 -14.37
C ARG A 68 -4.77 14.87 -13.26
N GLU A 69 -5.11 16.15 -13.42
CA GLU A 69 -4.77 17.19 -12.44
C GLU A 69 -5.57 17.01 -11.14
N GLN A 70 -6.86 16.65 -11.24
CA GLN A 70 -7.72 16.42 -10.06
C GLN A 70 -7.42 15.10 -9.35
N TRP A 71 -6.92 14.11 -10.09
CA TRP A 71 -6.56 12.79 -9.57
C TRP A 71 -5.21 12.79 -8.83
N GLU A 72 -4.16 13.40 -9.40
CA GLU A 72 -2.84 13.46 -8.75
C GLU A 72 -2.90 14.19 -7.39
N ASP A 73 -3.80 15.16 -7.24
CA ASP A 73 -3.99 15.90 -5.99
C ASP A 73 -4.75 15.13 -4.91
N ASN A 74 -5.61 14.18 -5.27
CA ASN A 74 -6.35 13.36 -4.31
C ASN A 74 -5.52 12.17 -3.79
N LEU A 75 -4.65 11.58 -4.61
CA LEU A 75 -3.68 10.57 -4.14
C LEU A 75 -2.70 11.16 -3.11
N LYS A 76 -2.26 12.41 -3.32
CA LYS A 76 -1.41 13.13 -2.35
C LYS A 76 -2.12 13.43 -1.03
N LYS A 77 -3.46 13.46 -1.01
CA LYS A 77 -4.24 13.72 0.22
C LYS A 77 -4.38 12.49 1.13
N GLU A 78 -4.11 11.29 0.62
CA GLU A 78 -4.09 10.05 1.42
C GLU A 78 -2.68 9.65 1.88
N GLU A 79 -1.64 10.37 1.43
CA GLU A 79 -0.38 10.50 2.19
C GLU A 79 -0.67 11.33 3.44
N LYS A 80 -1.42 10.77 4.40
CA LYS A 80 -1.59 11.35 5.73
C LYS A 80 -0.21 11.74 6.23
N GLU A 81 -0.03 13.02 6.56
CA GLU A 81 1.16 13.50 7.27
C GLU A 81 1.38 12.64 8.51
N MET A 82 2.28 11.66 8.42
CA MET A 82 2.60 10.80 9.53
C MET A 82 3.39 11.64 10.52
N LYS A 83 2.90 11.75 11.75
CA LYS A 83 3.59 12.45 12.84
C LYS A 83 4.24 11.44 13.78
N CYS A 84 5.43 11.78 14.25
CA CYS A 84 6.11 11.01 15.27
C CYS A 84 5.28 11.01 16.56
N ILE A 85 5.03 9.83 17.14
CA ILE A 85 4.26 9.69 18.38
C ILE A 85 5.02 10.33 19.56
N TYR A 86 6.36 10.34 19.51
CA TYR A 86 7.20 10.86 20.58
C TYR A 86 7.33 12.38 20.59
N CYS A 87 7.57 13.01 19.43
CA CYS A 87 7.85 14.45 19.34
C CYS A 87 6.86 15.25 18.49
N GLN A 88 5.87 14.59 17.88
CA GLN A 88 4.91 15.20 16.93
C GLN A 88 5.56 15.79 15.67
N GLY A 89 6.85 15.52 15.44
CA GLY A 89 7.58 15.93 14.26
C GLY A 89 7.12 15.19 13.00
N GLU A 90 7.36 15.81 11.85
CA GLU A 90 7.06 15.23 10.54
C GLU A 90 7.95 14.00 10.26
N MET A 91 7.32 12.95 9.75
CA MET A 91 7.99 11.72 9.35
C MET A 91 8.25 11.72 7.85
N VAL A 92 9.42 11.23 7.44
CA VAL A 92 9.81 11.14 6.03
C VAL A 92 10.23 9.72 5.68
N ARG A 93 9.93 9.27 4.45
CA ARG A 93 10.37 7.96 3.94
C ARG A 93 11.88 7.94 3.71
N LYS A 94 12.58 7.07 4.44
CA LYS A 94 14.03 6.81 4.34
C LYS A 94 14.30 5.34 4.67
N THR A 95 15.55 5.02 4.97
CA THR A 95 15.93 3.74 5.58
C THR A 95 16.45 3.99 7.00
N ALA A 96 16.28 3.01 7.88
CA ALA A 96 16.83 3.03 9.23
C ALA A 96 17.51 1.69 9.55
N PRO A 97 18.56 1.71 10.40
CA PRO A 97 19.13 0.47 10.89
C PRO A 97 18.19 -0.20 11.91
N PHE A 98 18.14 -1.52 11.89
CA PHE A 98 17.50 -2.32 12.93
C PHE A 98 18.55 -3.18 13.62
N HIS A 99 18.68 -3.04 14.93
CA HIS A 99 19.56 -3.86 15.74
C HIS A 99 18.75 -4.62 16.79
N ILE A 100 19.10 -5.88 17.02
CA ILE A 100 18.54 -6.67 18.12
C ILE A 100 19.58 -7.60 18.70
N ASP A 101 19.61 -7.63 20.03
CA ASP A 101 20.45 -8.52 20.83
C ASP A 101 19.54 -9.50 21.55
N ARG A 102 19.59 -10.78 21.17
CA ARG A 102 18.79 -11.83 21.81
C ARG A 102 19.41 -13.20 21.63
N LYS A 103 19.11 -14.11 22.56
CA LYS A 103 19.52 -15.54 22.51
C LYS A 103 21.00 -15.77 22.18
N GLY A 104 21.88 -14.84 22.55
CA GLY A 104 23.33 -14.95 22.34
C GLY A 104 23.82 -14.54 20.95
N TYR A 105 22.99 -13.91 20.11
CA TYR A 105 23.42 -13.30 18.85
C TYR A 105 23.10 -11.81 18.80
N HIS A 106 23.85 -11.11 17.94
CA HIS A 106 23.66 -9.72 17.58
C HIS A 106 23.27 -9.67 16.10
N LEU A 107 22.07 -9.19 15.80
CA LEU A 107 21.61 -9.03 14.42
C LEU A 107 21.50 -7.54 14.10
N LEU A 108 22.13 -7.15 12.99
CA LEU A 108 22.08 -5.81 12.44
C LEU A 108 21.60 -5.88 10.99
N PHE A 109 20.58 -5.10 10.68
CA PHE A 109 20.24 -4.74 9.31
C PHE A 109 20.57 -3.26 9.12
N ASP A 110 21.40 -2.95 8.12
CA ASP A 110 21.92 -1.59 7.92
C ASP A 110 20.88 -0.60 7.40
N ALA A 111 19.99 -1.06 6.52
CA ALA A 111 19.06 -0.21 5.80
C ALA A 111 17.72 -0.91 5.54
N ILE A 112 16.79 -0.77 6.48
CA ILE A 112 15.40 -1.23 6.33
C ILE A 112 14.52 -0.02 5.97
N PRO A 113 13.63 -0.13 4.95
CA PRO A 113 12.65 0.92 4.65
C PRO A 113 11.85 1.31 5.90
N ALA A 114 11.78 2.62 6.18
CA ALA A 114 11.11 3.14 7.35
C ALA A 114 10.63 4.58 7.15
N TRP A 115 9.64 4.97 7.92
CA TRP A 115 9.40 6.36 8.22
C TRP A 115 10.40 6.81 9.28
N VAL A 116 11.16 7.87 9.03
CA VAL A 116 12.12 8.42 10.00
C VAL A 116 11.69 9.84 10.36
N CYS A 117 11.56 10.11 11.66
CA CYS A 117 11.23 11.46 12.12
C CYS A 117 12.36 12.44 11.80
N ASN A 118 12.05 13.56 11.15
CA ASN A 118 13.06 14.56 10.82
C ASN A 118 13.51 15.42 12.01
N GLN A 119 12.86 15.28 13.17
CA GLN A 119 13.21 16.02 14.40
C GLN A 119 13.99 15.16 15.40
N CYS A 120 13.50 13.96 15.74
CA CYS A 120 14.13 13.11 16.76
C CYS A 120 14.86 11.89 16.17
N GLY A 121 14.70 11.59 14.88
CA GLY A 121 15.33 10.43 14.22
C GLY A 121 14.65 9.09 14.48
N GLU A 122 13.49 9.07 15.17
CA GLU A 122 12.79 7.83 15.47
C GLU A 122 12.34 7.10 14.20
N PRO A 123 12.65 5.79 14.06
CA PRO A 123 12.23 5.00 12.91
C PRO A 123 10.94 4.20 13.17
N TYR A 124 9.97 4.27 12.25
CA TYR A 124 8.78 3.41 12.21
C TYR A 124 8.82 2.53 10.95
N PHE A 125 8.84 1.22 11.16
CA PHE A 125 8.79 0.21 10.11
C PHE A 125 7.34 -0.15 9.80
N GLU A 126 7.01 -0.44 8.54
CA GLU A 126 5.67 -0.89 8.18
C GLU A 126 5.51 -2.40 8.40
N GLU A 127 4.27 -2.86 8.32
CA GLU A 127 3.90 -4.26 8.54
C GLU A 127 4.74 -5.23 7.69
N ALA A 128 4.95 -4.90 6.40
CA ALA A 128 5.73 -5.73 5.50
C ALA A 128 7.20 -5.91 5.96
N GLU A 129 7.86 -4.83 6.39
CA GLU A 129 9.22 -4.92 6.93
C GLU A 129 9.24 -5.65 8.28
N VAL A 130 8.28 -5.38 9.16
CA VAL A 130 8.18 -6.04 10.47
C VAL A 130 7.98 -7.54 10.32
N ASP A 131 7.10 -7.98 9.42
CA ASP A 131 6.86 -9.40 9.16
C ASP A 131 8.10 -10.12 8.63
N ALA A 132 8.82 -9.49 7.70
CA ALA A 132 10.07 -10.00 7.17
C ALA A 132 11.15 -10.12 8.26
N ILE A 133 11.32 -9.09 9.09
CA ILE A 133 12.24 -9.11 10.24
C ILE A 133 11.87 -10.24 11.19
N GLN A 134 10.59 -10.35 11.57
CA GLN A 134 10.11 -11.40 12.48
C GLN A 134 10.35 -12.81 11.91
N GLU A 135 10.17 -13.01 10.61
CA GLU A 135 10.47 -14.29 9.97
C GLU A 135 11.96 -14.64 10.05
N VAL A 136 12.85 -13.68 9.79
CA VAL A 136 14.29 -13.89 9.92
C VAL A 136 14.64 -14.24 11.37
N LEU A 137 14.12 -13.48 12.34
CA LEU A 137 14.38 -13.73 13.76
C LEU A 137 13.91 -15.11 14.20
N ARG A 138 12.75 -15.58 13.71
CA ARG A 138 12.21 -16.91 14.02
C ARG A 138 13.17 -18.02 13.56
N LYS A 139 13.71 -17.88 12.35
CA LYS A 139 14.65 -18.86 11.78
C LYS A 139 15.98 -18.84 12.54
N ILE A 140 16.54 -17.66 12.80
CA ILE A 140 17.79 -17.53 13.55
C ILE A 140 17.64 -18.07 14.96
N ASP A 141 16.55 -17.74 15.65
CA ASP A 141 16.25 -18.25 16.99
C ASP A 141 16.25 -19.78 17.05
N GLN A 142 15.56 -20.43 16.09
CA GLN A 142 15.47 -21.89 16.02
C GLN A 142 16.82 -22.56 15.77
N GLU A 143 17.67 -21.98 14.93
CA GLU A 143 19.01 -22.51 14.68
C GLU A 143 19.95 -22.23 15.85
N THR A 144 19.84 -21.05 16.47
CA THR A 144 20.68 -20.69 17.62
C THR A 144 20.42 -21.59 18.82
N GLU A 145 19.17 -22.02 19.06
CA GLU A 145 18.83 -22.98 20.11
C GLU A 145 19.60 -24.31 19.97
N LYS A 146 19.94 -24.74 18.74
CA LYS A 146 20.76 -25.94 18.51
C LYS A 146 22.24 -25.72 18.78
N LEU A 147 22.70 -24.47 18.74
CA LEU A 147 24.09 -24.08 18.98
C LEU A 147 24.37 -23.81 20.45
N ILE A 148 23.31 -23.56 21.26
CA ILE A 148 23.44 -23.41 22.70
C ILE A 148 23.72 -24.79 23.30
N VAL A 149 24.98 -25.02 23.66
CA VAL A 149 25.40 -26.22 24.39
C VAL A 149 24.79 -26.15 25.79
N ALA A 150 24.01 -27.18 26.16
CA ALA A 150 23.55 -27.36 27.53
C ALA A 150 24.77 -27.49 28.44
N ASN A 151 24.93 -26.52 29.35
CA ASN A 151 25.98 -26.52 30.36
C ASN A 151 25.48 -27.21 31.64
#